data_AF-A0A4R4KHK9-F1
#
_entry.id   AF-A0A4R4KHK9-F1
#
_cell.length_a   1.000
_cell.length_b   1.000
_cell.length_c   1.000
_cell.angle_alpha   90.00
_cell.angle_beta   90.00
_cell.angle_gamma   90.00
#
_symmetry.space_group_name_H-M   'P 1'
#
loop_
_entity.id
_entity.type
_entity.pdbx_description
1 polymer ?
#
loop_
_entity_poly.entity_id
_entity_poly.type
_entity_poly.pdbx_seq_one_letter_code
_entity_poly.pdbx_strand_id
1 'polypeptide(L)'
;MIGGFFAFKSAPKVVAYDYTQITTIESVVPGGLGRSRMLVNEKGGMKEELDMKNFFSIAGINFQNINTNEQLILEKVSQMNANGWELFTVTPGVVSPGNGGSTGLFITRYLFRKEK
;
A
#
# COMPACT_ATOMS: atom_id res chain seq x y z
N MET A 1 -44.71 26.71 34.37
CA MET A 1 -43.63 27.01 33.40
C MET A 1 -43.01 25.69 32.98
N ILE A 2 -43.10 25.34 31.70
CA ILE A 2 -42.43 24.15 31.13
C ILE A 2 -41.08 24.63 30.61
N GLY A 3 -39.99 24.29 31.32
CA GLY A 3 -38.63 24.61 30.91
C GLY A 3 -38.14 23.60 29.89
N GLY A 4 -37.97 24.03 28.64
CA GLY A 4 -37.36 23.21 27.58
C GLY A 4 -35.84 23.18 27.73
N PHE A 5 -35.27 21.99 27.86
CA PHE A 5 -33.83 21.77 27.76
C PHE A 5 -33.41 21.85 26.29
N PHE A 6 -32.66 22.90 25.92
CA PHE A 6 -31.94 22.92 24.65
C PHE A 6 -30.71 22.02 24.77
N ALA A 7 -30.72 20.89 24.06
CA ALA A 7 -29.55 20.04 23.91
C ALA A 7 -28.58 20.69 22.90
N PHE A 8 -27.42 21.15 23.38
CA PHE A 8 -26.33 21.59 22.50
C PHE A 8 -25.74 20.37 21.79
N LYS A 9 -25.89 20.29 20.47
CA LYS A 9 -25.11 19.37 19.64
C LYS A 9 -23.71 19.98 19.47
N SER A 10 -22.67 19.22 19.83
CA SER A 10 -21.29 19.63 19.56
C SER A 10 -21.08 19.81 18.05
N ALA A 11 -20.36 20.86 17.68
CA ALA A 11 -19.94 21.06 16.30
C ALA A 11 -19.01 19.91 15.87
N PRO A 12 -19.08 19.43 14.62
CA PRO A 12 -18.19 18.38 14.15
C PRO A 12 -16.73 18.83 14.28
N LYS A 13 -15.92 18.01 14.96
CA LYS A 13 -14.48 18.24 15.08
C LYS A 13 -13.85 18.09 13.70
N VAL A 14 -13.25 19.15 13.17
CA VAL A 14 -12.43 19.06 11.96
C VAL A 14 -11.12 18.37 12.35
N VAL A 15 -10.94 17.14 11.89
CA VAL A 15 -9.75 16.34 12.17
C VAL A 15 -8.75 16.52 11.03
N ALA A 16 -7.51 16.88 11.37
CA ALA A 16 -6.41 16.92 10.43
C ALA A 16 -5.66 15.58 10.47
N TYR A 17 -5.14 15.16 9.31
CA TYR A 17 -4.42 13.89 9.17
C TYR A 17 -3.00 14.11 8.66
N ASP A 18 -2.07 13.31 9.13
CA ASP A 18 -0.85 12.99 8.40
C ASP A 18 -1.06 11.75 7.53
N TYR A 19 -0.28 11.65 6.46
CA TYR A 19 -0.39 10.58 5.47
C TYR A 19 0.97 9.94 5.19
N THR A 20 0.93 8.64 4.96
CA THR A 20 2.07 7.85 4.50
C THR A 20 1.56 6.81 3.50
N GLN A 21 2.42 6.40 2.58
CA GLN A 21 2.04 5.47 1.52
C GLN A 21 3.01 4.32 1.43
N ILE A 22 2.48 3.10 1.58
CA ILE A 22 3.18 1.88 1.17
C ILE A 22 2.82 1.61 -0.28
N THR A 23 3.80 1.32 -1.13
CA THR A 23 3.61 0.95 -2.52
C THR A 23 4.34 -0.34 -2.80
N THR A 24 3.62 -1.39 -3.22
CA THR A 24 4.25 -2.58 -3.79
C THR A 24 4.36 -2.41 -5.29
N ILE A 25 5.49 -2.81 -5.86
CA ILE A 25 5.77 -2.86 -7.29
C ILE A 25 6.21 -4.29 -7.58
N GLU A 26 5.40 -5.02 -8.32
CA GLU A 26 5.63 -6.44 -8.59
C GLU A 26 5.78 -6.64 -10.08
N SER A 27 7.00 -7.02 -10.46
CA SER A 27 7.41 -7.04 -11.85
C SER A 27 7.16 -8.40 -12.49
N VAL A 28 6.56 -8.35 -13.67
CA VAL A 28 6.40 -9.46 -14.61
C VAL A 28 7.37 -9.20 -15.73
N VAL A 29 8.57 -9.77 -15.64
CA VAL A 29 9.58 -9.68 -16.69
C VAL A 29 9.91 -11.10 -17.13
N PRO A 30 9.94 -11.39 -18.45
CA PRO A 30 10.31 -12.70 -18.94
C PRO A 30 11.66 -13.17 -18.39
N GLY A 31 11.76 -14.47 -18.10
CA GLY A 31 12.96 -15.04 -17.49
C GLY A 31 13.23 -14.60 -16.05
N GLY A 32 12.34 -13.83 -15.42
CA GLY A 32 12.42 -13.46 -14.00
C GLY A 32 13.45 -12.38 -13.68
N LEU A 33 13.92 -11.61 -14.67
CA LEU A 33 14.93 -10.55 -14.51
C LEU A 33 14.41 -9.27 -13.85
N GLY A 34 13.14 -9.23 -13.48
CA GLY A 34 12.51 -8.08 -12.84
C GLY A 34 13.07 -7.78 -11.43
N ARG A 35 12.67 -6.66 -10.86
CA ARG A 35 13.01 -6.27 -9.48
C ARG A 35 11.76 -5.78 -8.79
N SER A 36 11.14 -6.67 -8.04
CA SER A 36 9.95 -6.33 -7.25
C SER A 36 10.38 -5.62 -5.96
N ARG A 37 9.60 -4.63 -5.52
CA ARG A 37 9.95 -3.72 -4.41
C ARG A 37 8.71 -3.31 -3.62
N MET A 38 8.89 -3.11 -2.32
CA MET A 38 7.96 -2.36 -1.49
C MET A 38 8.63 -1.05 -1.07
N LEU A 39 7.93 0.07 -1.27
CA LEU A 39 8.39 1.41 -0.94
C LEU A 39 7.50 2.01 0.15
N VAL A 40 8.10 2.63 1.16
CA VAL A 40 7.38 3.41 2.17
C VAL A 40 7.74 4.88 1.99
N ASN A 41 6.75 5.69 1.66
CA ASN A 41 6.91 7.11 1.41
C ASN A 41 6.17 7.94 2.46
N GLU A 42 6.87 8.91 3.04
CA GLU A 42 6.32 9.88 3.98
C GLU A 42 6.45 11.29 3.40
N LYS A 43 5.85 12.28 4.06
CA LYS A 43 6.06 13.68 3.71
C LYS A 43 7.55 14.03 3.82
N GLY A 44 8.20 14.27 2.69
CA GLY A 44 9.65 14.56 2.63
C GLY A 44 10.47 13.54 1.84
N GLY A 45 9.89 12.41 1.44
CA GLY A 45 10.53 11.46 0.53
C GLY A 45 10.32 9.99 0.89
N MET A 46 11.07 9.13 0.21
CA MET A 46 11.12 7.69 0.51
C MET A 46 11.89 7.48 1.81
N LYS A 47 11.30 6.72 2.73
CA LYS A 47 11.90 6.39 4.02
C LYS A 47 12.50 4.99 4.05
N GLU A 48 11.91 4.07 3.29
CA GLU A 48 12.26 2.65 3.33
C GLU A 48 11.99 2.01 1.97
N GLU A 49 12.90 1.14 1.54
CA GLU A 49 12.77 0.24 0.39
C GLU A 49 13.05 -1.18 0.87
N LEU A 50 12.12 -2.09 0.59
CA LEU A 50 12.24 -3.51 0.88
C LEU A 50 12.23 -4.30 -0.43
N ASP A 51 13.16 -5.24 -0.56
CA ASP A 51 13.19 -6.17 -1.68
C ASP A 51 12.00 -7.14 -1.62
N MET A 52 11.31 -7.32 -2.75
CA MET A 52 10.30 -8.38 -2.93
C MET A 52 10.79 -9.38 -3.98
N LYS A 53 10.24 -10.60 -3.92
CA LYS A 53 10.56 -11.67 -4.87
C LYS A 53 9.78 -11.50 -6.17
N ASN A 54 10.35 -11.98 -7.27
CA ASN A 54 9.70 -11.90 -8.58
C ASN A 54 8.64 -12.98 -8.75
N PHE A 55 7.53 -12.63 -9.41
CA PHE A 55 6.44 -13.57 -9.68
C PHE A 55 6.77 -14.58 -10.77
N PHE A 56 7.68 -14.26 -11.69
CA PHE A 56 7.96 -15.10 -12.85
C PHE A 56 9.40 -15.62 -12.84
N SER A 57 9.56 -16.83 -13.38
CA SER A 57 10.82 -17.48 -13.69
C SER A 57 10.77 -18.02 -15.13
N ILE A 58 11.84 -18.66 -15.60
CA ILE A 58 11.83 -19.35 -16.90
C ILE A 58 10.79 -20.50 -16.96
N ALA A 59 10.42 -21.07 -15.80
CA ALA A 59 9.44 -22.15 -15.70
C ALA A 59 7.99 -21.63 -15.57
N GLY A 60 7.76 -20.32 -15.52
CA GLY A 60 6.46 -19.71 -15.30
C GLY A 60 6.32 -19.05 -13.91
N ILE A 61 5.08 -19.02 -13.40
CA ILE A 61 4.73 -18.33 -12.15
C ILE A 61 5.32 -19.05 -10.93
N ASN A 62 5.96 -18.31 -10.04
CA ASN A 62 6.50 -18.79 -8.77
C ASN A 62 5.54 -18.44 -7.62
N PHE A 63 4.66 -19.37 -7.28
CA PHE A 63 3.66 -19.20 -6.21
C PHE A 63 4.28 -19.08 -4.81
N GLN A 64 5.46 -19.65 -4.60
CA GLN A 64 6.16 -19.51 -3.32
C GLN A 64 6.63 -18.07 -3.12
N ASN A 65 7.18 -17.44 -4.17
CA ASN A 65 7.54 -16.03 -4.16
C ASN A 65 6.33 -15.13 -3.91
N ILE A 66 5.19 -15.44 -4.54
CA ILE A 66 3.92 -14.74 -4.28
C ILE A 66 3.57 -14.84 -2.79
N ASN A 67 3.52 -16.05 -2.23
CA ASN A 67 3.19 -16.24 -0.82
C ASN A 67 4.17 -15.51 0.13
N THR A 68 5.47 -15.53 -0.16
CA THR A 68 6.46 -14.78 0.62
C THR A 68 6.22 -13.28 0.54
N ASN A 69 5.90 -12.73 -0.63
CA ASN A 69 5.56 -11.32 -0.78
C ASN A 69 4.29 -10.94 -0.02
N GLU A 70 3.25 -11.78 -0.08
CA GLU A 70 1.99 -11.56 0.67
C GLU A 70 2.24 -11.50 2.18
N GLN A 71 3.09 -12.38 2.71
CA GLN A 71 3.48 -12.35 4.13
C GLN A 71 4.20 -11.04 4.48
N LEU A 72 5.16 -10.59 3.65
CA LEU A 72 5.86 -9.32 3.85
C LEU A 72 4.89 -8.11 3.83
N ILE A 73 3.90 -8.11 2.95
CA ILE A 73 2.88 -7.07 2.87
C ILE A 73 2.03 -7.06 4.14
N LEU A 74 1.54 -8.23 4.58
CA LEU A 74 0.73 -8.36 5.78
C LEU A 74 1.48 -7.91 7.04
N GLU A 75 2.74 -8.30 7.17
CA GLU A 75 3.62 -7.86 8.25
C GLU A 75 3.76 -6.34 8.27
N LYS A 76 3.98 -5.73 7.10
CA LYS A 76 4.14 -4.28 7.01
C LYS A 76 2.85 -3.53 7.34
N VAL A 77 1.71 -3.97 6.79
CA VAL A 77 0.39 -3.39 7.12
C VAL A 77 0.11 -3.51 8.62
N SER A 78 0.42 -4.66 9.22
CA SER A 78 0.28 -4.87 10.66
C SER A 78 1.19 -3.96 11.47
N GLN A 79 2.44 -3.76 11.03
CA GLN A 79 3.37 -2.81 11.65
C GLN A 79 2.84 -1.37 11.60
N MET A 80 2.26 -0.95 10.47
CA MET A 80 1.65 0.38 10.34
C MET A 80 0.50 0.57 11.33
N ASN A 81 -0.39 -0.42 11.43
CA ASN A 81 -1.49 -0.43 12.40
C ASN A 81 -0.97 -0.34 13.84
N ALA A 82 0.06 -1.14 14.19
CA ALA A 82 0.69 -1.10 15.51
C ALA A 82 1.32 0.27 15.83
N ASN A 83 1.81 0.97 14.80
CA ASN A 83 2.35 2.34 14.91
C ASN A 83 1.26 3.43 14.94
N GLY A 84 -0.02 3.05 14.98
CA GLY A 84 -1.17 3.94 15.07
C GLY A 84 -1.56 4.58 13.73
N TRP A 85 -1.12 4.01 12.60
CA TRP A 85 -1.61 4.40 11.28
C TRP A 85 -2.84 3.57 10.91
N GLU A 86 -3.88 4.23 10.41
CA GLU A 86 -5.08 3.59 9.87
C GLU A 86 -4.90 3.36 8.37
N LEU A 87 -5.15 2.14 7.90
CA LEU A 87 -5.28 1.89 6.46
C LEU A 87 -6.54 2.58 5.94
N PHE A 88 -6.35 3.61 5.12
CA PHE A 88 -7.44 4.45 4.61
C PHE A 88 -7.96 3.96 3.26
N THR A 89 -7.07 3.71 2.30
CA THR A 89 -7.45 3.21 0.96
C THR A 89 -6.41 2.28 0.39
N VAL A 90 -6.85 1.31 -0.40
CA VAL A 90 -5.99 0.47 -1.24
C VAL A 90 -6.33 0.73 -2.70
N THR A 91 -5.34 1.08 -3.52
CA THR A 91 -5.51 1.36 -4.95
C THR A 91 -4.58 0.46 -5.76
N PRO A 92 -5.11 -0.57 -6.46
CA PRO A 92 -4.33 -1.37 -7.39
C PRO A 92 -4.21 -0.66 -8.75
N GLY A 93 -3.14 -0.99 -9.47
CA GLY A 93 -2.88 -0.54 -10.83
C GLY A 93 -2.03 -1.55 -11.58
N VAL A 94 -2.20 -1.59 -12.90
CA VAL A 94 -1.42 -2.44 -13.79
C VAL A 94 -0.85 -1.59 -14.91
N VAL A 95 0.44 -1.76 -15.18
CA VAL A 95 1.11 -1.15 -16.33
C VAL A 95 1.61 -2.27 -17.21
N SER A 96 1.21 -2.24 -18.48
CA SER A 96 1.74 -3.12 -19.51
C SER A 96 2.31 -2.24 -20.64
N PRO A 97 3.49 -2.56 -21.19
CA PRO A 97 3.94 -1.98 -22.44
C PRO A 97 2.92 -2.35 -23.52
N GLY A 98 2.32 -1.35 -24.17
CA GLY A 98 1.48 -1.57 -25.34
C GLY A 98 2.24 -2.26 -26.48
N ASN A 99 1.53 -2.64 -27.55
CA ASN A 99 2.06 -3.23 -28.79
C ASN A 99 3.16 -4.28 -28.60
N GLY A 100 2.82 -5.42 -27.99
CA GLY A 100 3.64 -6.64 -28.04
C GLY A 100 4.78 -6.74 -27.03
N GLY A 101 4.86 -5.83 -26.06
CA GLY A 101 5.80 -5.97 -24.96
C GLY A 101 5.41 -7.10 -24.02
N SER A 102 6.41 -7.86 -23.56
CA SER A 102 6.25 -9.04 -22.69
C SER A 102 6.47 -8.75 -21.21
N THR A 103 6.62 -7.47 -20.85
CA THR A 103 6.79 -7.04 -19.46
C THR A 103 5.48 -6.53 -18.88
N GLY A 104 5.39 -6.44 -17.55
CA GLY A 104 4.24 -5.88 -16.85
C GLY A 104 4.65 -5.48 -15.44
N LEU A 105 3.93 -4.52 -14.88
CA LEU A 105 4.09 -4.08 -13.49
C LEU A 105 2.73 -4.08 -12.83
N PHE A 106 2.60 -4.79 -11.72
CA PHE A 106 1.52 -4.61 -10.78
C PHE A 106 1.98 -3.60 -9.74
N ILE A 107 1.15 -2.60 -9.46
CA ILE A 107 1.42 -1.57 -8.46
C ILE A 107 0.23 -1.50 -7.52
N THR A 108 0.44 -1.73 -6.23
CA THR A 108 -0.61 -1.55 -5.23
C THR A 108 -0.18 -0.48 -4.24
N ARG A 109 -1.03 0.55 -4.08
CA ARG A 109 -0.81 1.64 -3.13
C ARG A 109 -1.73 1.49 -1.94
N TYR A 110 -1.14 1.37 -0.76
CA TYR A 110 -1.83 1.34 0.53
C TYR A 110 -1.61 2.70 1.17
N LEU A 111 -2.63 3.55 1.11
CA LEU A 111 -2.61 4.87 1.72
C LEU A 111 -3.03 4.73 3.18
N PHE A 112 -2.15 5.18 4.06
CA PHE A 112 -2.41 5.23 5.49
C PHE A 112 -2.59 6.67 5.94
N ARG A 113 -3.42 6.87 6.96
CA ARG A 113 -3.60 8.17 7.61
C ARG A 113 -3.49 8.04 9.13
N LYS A 114 -3.13 9.11 9.79
CA LYS A 114 -3.09 9.19 11.26
C LYS A 114 -3.58 10.57 11.69
N GLU A 115 -4.49 10.62 12.66
CA GLU A 115 -4.98 11.89 13.20
C GLU A 115 -3.82 12.67 13.84
N LYS A 116 -3.81 13.98 13.65
CA LYS A 116 -2.88 14.91 14.32
C LYS A 116 -3.28 15.20 15.75
#